data_AF-A0A5N5SQ57-F1
#
_entry.id   AF-A0A5N5SQ57-F1
#
_cell.length_a   1.000
_cell.length_b   1.000
_cell.length_c   1.000
_cell.angle_alpha   90.00
_cell.angle_beta   90.00
_cell.angle_gamma   90.00
#
_symmetry.space_group_name_H-M   'P 1'
#
loop_
_entity.id
_entity.type
_entity.pdbx_description
1 polymer ?
#
loop_
_entity_poly.entity_id
_entity_poly.type
_entity_poly.pdbx_seq_one_letter_code
_entity_poly.pdbx_strand_id
1 'polypeptide(L)'
;METIPELVYKNNDEINDLLNCEEKLDDFIESLPDVASIINRCNQLSEENTILANQNIELKNDYEKTRDQTLIKVQELTTLQASFDNLVAQQHQLTEKLAPSNIQEQTMIAASQSEEESEKIAEEFLQKDIDINTFLSQYVGKRVESHLRKFKAEQLGKQLRELQRSGF
;
A
#
# COMPACT_ATOMS: atom_id res chain seq x y z
N MET A 1 56.09 39.22 36.24
CA MET A 1 54.96 40.02 35.73
C MET A 1 55.11 40.04 34.24
N GLU A 2 54.27 39.30 33.51
CA GLU A 2 54.18 39.46 32.07
C GLU A 2 53.81 40.92 31.79
N THR A 3 54.67 41.62 31.06
CA THR A 3 54.49 43.03 30.72
C THR A 3 53.72 43.06 29.41
N ILE A 4 52.64 43.85 29.30
CA ILE A 4 51.91 44.05 28.05
C ILE A 4 52.78 44.95 27.16
N PRO A 5 53.49 44.40 26.15
CA PRO A 5 54.50 45.18 25.41
C PRO A 5 53.89 46.38 24.68
N GLU A 6 52.62 46.30 24.30
CA GLU A 6 51.85 47.33 23.60
C GLU A 6 51.62 48.58 24.46
N LEU A 7 51.68 48.47 25.80
CA LEU A 7 51.59 49.62 26.71
C LEU A 7 52.88 50.44 26.78
N VAL A 8 54.04 49.87 26.41
CA VAL A 8 55.34 50.56 26.42
C VAL A 8 55.40 51.68 25.37
N TYR A 9 54.56 51.59 24.34
CA TYR A 9 54.50 52.55 23.24
C TYR A 9 53.46 53.67 23.44
N LYS A 10 52.76 53.71 24.58
CA LYS A 10 51.75 54.74 24.88
C LYS A 10 52.30 55.84 25.78
N ASN A 11 51.84 57.07 25.58
CA ASN A 11 52.19 58.20 26.44
C ASN A 11 51.33 58.25 27.73
N ASN A 12 51.71 59.07 28.72
CA ASN A 12 50.99 59.16 30.00
C ASN A 12 49.55 59.68 29.87
N ASP A 13 49.26 60.51 28.87
CA ASP A 13 47.91 61.04 28.64
C ASP A 13 47.02 59.94 28.05
N GLU A 14 47.54 59.13 27.11
CA GLU A 14 46.88 57.95 26.54
C GLU A 14 46.64 56.85 27.59
N ILE A 15 47.58 56.65 28.52
CA ILE A 15 47.42 55.70 29.63
C ILE A 15 46.36 56.20 30.62
N ASN A 16 46.35 57.50 30.95
CA ASN A 16 45.29 58.08 31.79
C ASN A 16 43.92 58.01 31.11
N ASP A 17 43.86 58.17 29.80
CA ASP A 17 42.64 58.02 29.01
C ASP A 17 42.11 56.58 29.04
N LEU A 18 42.99 55.57 28.95
CA LEU A 18 42.62 54.16 29.09
C LEU A 18 42.16 53.81 30.51
N LEU A 19 42.77 54.38 31.54
CA LEU A 19 42.40 54.13 32.93
C LEU A 19 41.05 54.77 33.32
N ASN A 20 40.68 55.87 32.66
CA ASN A 20 39.47 56.64 32.98
C ASN A 20 38.28 56.34 32.05
N CYS A 21 38.45 55.52 31.02
CA CYS A 21 37.41 55.18 30.05
C CYS A 21 37.42 53.68 29.76
N GLU A 22 36.44 52.96 30.31
CA GLU A 22 36.27 51.50 30.16
C GLU A 22 36.13 51.09 28.69
N GLU A 23 35.37 51.82 27.88
CA GLU A 23 35.20 51.55 26.44
C GLU A 23 36.52 51.63 25.66
N LYS A 24 37.37 52.63 25.95
CA LYS A 24 38.71 52.74 25.34
C LYS A 24 39.65 51.61 25.80
N LEU A 25 39.48 51.15 27.04
CA LEU A 25 40.25 50.03 27.59
C LEU A 25 39.83 48.72 26.95
N ASP A 26 38.53 48.49 26.78
CA ASP A 26 37.98 47.33 26.07
C ASP A 26 38.43 47.30 24.62
N ASP A 27 38.33 48.41 23.89
CA ASP A 27 38.85 48.54 22.52
C ASP A 27 40.36 48.23 22.45
N PHE A 28 41.13 48.70 23.43
CA PHE A 28 42.56 48.42 23.51
C PHE A 28 42.83 46.94 23.77
N ILE A 29 42.10 46.31 24.70
CA ILE A 29 42.22 44.87 25.00
C ILE A 29 41.82 44.04 23.77
N GLU A 30 40.73 44.38 23.09
CA GLU A 30 40.30 43.71 21.86
C GLU A 30 41.30 43.89 20.71
N SER A 31 42.04 45.01 20.69
CA SER A 31 43.11 45.26 19.72
C SER A 31 44.39 44.47 19.97
N LEU A 32 44.56 43.86 21.16
CA LEU A 32 45.74 43.04 21.45
C LEU A 32 45.79 41.83 20.50
N PRO A 33 46.95 41.49 19.93
CA PRO A 33 47.05 40.46 18.88
C PRO A 33 46.42 39.12 19.26
N ASP A 34 46.65 38.67 20.50
CA ASP A 34 46.12 37.38 21.00
C ASP A 34 44.60 37.42 21.17
N VAL A 35 44.05 38.53 21.70
CA VAL A 35 42.61 38.72 21.90
C VAL A 35 41.91 38.87 20.56
N ALA A 36 42.43 39.70 19.65
CA ALA A 36 41.93 39.85 18.29
C ALA A 36 41.93 38.51 17.53
N SER A 37 42.97 37.68 17.69
CA SER A 37 43.02 36.34 17.09
C SER A 37 41.93 35.42 17.64
N ILE A 38 41.66 35.45 18.95
CA ILE A 38 40.59 34.66 19.57
C ILE A 38 39.22 35.13 19.07
N ILE A 39 38.97 36.45 19.06
CA ILE A 39 37.72 37.03 18.57
C ILE A 39 37.48 36.63 17.10
N ASN A 40 38.50 36.75 16.25
CA ASN A 40 38.42 36.34 14.85
C ASN A 40 38.08 34.84 14.75
N ARG A 41 38.74 33.98 15.54
CA ARG A 41 38.45 32.54 15.52
C ARG A 41 37.03 32.22 15.99
N CYS A 42 36.53 32.91 17.01
CA CYS A 42 35.15 32.78 17.48
C CYS A 42 34.16 33.19 16.39
N ASN A 43 34.42 34.30 15.69
CA ASN A 43 33.58 34.77 14.58
C ASN A 43 33.56 33.77 13.42
N GLN A 44 34.73 33.25 13.01
CA GLN A 44 34.83 32.20 11.99
C GLN A 44 34.05 30.95 12.37
N LEU A 45 34.21 30.46 13.60
CA LEU A 45 33.47 29.29 14.08
C LEU A 45 31.95 29.54 14.11
N SER A 46 31.54 30.76 14.42
CA SER A 46 30.12 31.13 14.46
C SER A 46 29.53 31.18 13.05
N GLU A 47 30.29 31.70 12.08
CA GLU A 47 29.93 31.68 10.66
C GLU A 47 29.88 30.24 10.11
N GLU A 48 30.91 29.43 10.36
CA GLU A 48 30.96 28.01 10.00
C GLU A 48 29.75 27.23 10.56
N ASN A 49 29.43 27.45 11.84
CA ASN A 49 28.28 26.82 12.48
C ASN A 49 26.95 27.25 11.84
N THR A 50 26.81 28.54 11.53
CA THR A 50 25.62 29.07 10.84
C THR A 50 25.45 28.44 9.46
N ILE A 51 26.53 28.29 8.70
CA ILE A 51 26.52 27.62 7.39
C ILE A 51 26.08 26.16 7.55
N LEU A 52 26.67 25.43 8.49
CA LEU A 52 26.31 24.03 8.75
C LEU A 52 24.86 23.87 9.21
N ALA A 53 24.37 24.78 10.06
CA ALA A 53 22.98 24.77 10.50
C ALA A 53 22.02 24.95 9.32
N ASN A 54 22.31 25.89 8.42
CA ASN A 54 21.51 26.12 7.22
C ASN A 54 21.54 24.90 6.27
N GLN A 55 22.71 24.32 6.04
CA GLN A 55 22.85 23.10 5.23
C GLN A 55 22.08 21.91 5.83
N ASN A 56 22.12 21.75 7.16
CA ASN A 56 21.37 20.71 7.85
C ASN A 56 19.85 20.90 7.69
N ILE A 57 19.37 22.14 7.71
CA ILE A 57 17.96 22.45 7.47
C ILE A 57 17.55 22.10 6.04
N GLU A 58 18.36 22.46 5.04
CA GLU A 58 18.10 22.11 3.64
C GLU A 58 18.04 20.60 3.44
N LEU A 59 19.05 19.87 3.94
CA LEU A 59 19.10 18.41 3.88
C LEU A 59 17.90 17.76 4.57
N LYS A 60 17.47 18.30 5.71
CA LYS A 60 16.28 17.82 6.42
C LYS A 60 15.03 17.99 5.56
N ASN A 61 14.85 19.16 4.94
CA ASN A 61 13.68 19.43 4.11
C ASN A 61 13.61 18.48 2.91
N ASP A 62 14.75 18.24 2.25
CA ASP A 62 14.83 17.30 1.13
C ASP A 62 14.56 15.86 1.58
N TYR A 63 15.14 15.44 2.70
CA TYR A 63 14.88 14.13 3.29
C TYR A 63 13.40 13.93 3.63
N GLU A 64 12.77 14.89 4.30
CA GLU A 64 11.35 14.82 4.67
C GLU A 64 10.46 14.73 3.43
N LYS A 65 10.76 15.51 2.39
CA LYS A 65 10.05 15.45 1.12
C LYS A 65 10.17 14.07 0.47
N THR A 66 11.37 13.50 0.37
CA THR A 66 11.57 12.16 -0.22
C THR A 66 10.92 11.06 0.63
N ARG A 67 11.00 11.17 1.96
CA ARG A 67 10.32 10.26 2.89
C ARG A 67 8.81 10.28 2.66
N ASP A 68 8.20 11.45 2.59
CA ASP A 68 6.75 11.58 2.45
C ASP A 68 6.27 11.07 1.08
N GLN A 69 7.02 11.37 0.00
CA GLN A 69 6.77 10.78 -1.33
C GLN A 69 6.87 9.25 -1.33
N THR A 70 7.84 8.70 -0.60
CA THR A 70 8.00 7.24 -0.48
C THR A 70 6.81 6.64 0.28
N LEU A 71 6.37 7.29 1.35
CA LEU A 71 5.22 6.83 2.14
C LEU A 71 3.94 6.79 1.30
N ILE A 72 3.69 7.82 0.46
CA ILE A 72 2.56 7.84 -0.47
C ILE A 72 2.63 6.65 -1.43
N LYS A 73 3.78 6.40 -2.05
CA LYS A 73 3.95 5.26 -2.96
C LYS A 73 3.73 3.90 -2.28
N VAL A 74 4.14 3.76 -1.01
CA VAL A 74 3.89 2.55 -0.23
C VAL A 74 2.40 2.35 0.03
N GLN A 75 1.67 3.42 0.34
CA GLN A 75 0.20 3.37 0.52
C GLN A 75 -0.52 3.00 -0.78
N GLU A 76 -0.12 3.59 -1.91
CA GLU A 76 -0.63 3.25 -3.23
C GLU A 76 -0.39 1.77 -3.56
N LEU A 77 0.84 1.30 -3.36
CA LEU A 77 1.23 -0.10 -3.60
C LEU A 77 0.42 -1.05 -2.72
N THR A 78 0.25 -0.74 -1.44
CA THR A 78 -0.54 -1.57 -0.51
C THR A 78 -2.00 -1.66 -0.96
N THR A 79 -2.57 -0.53 -1.40
CA THR A 79 -3.95 -0.49 -1.91
C THR A 79 -4.10 -1.31 -3.18
N LEU A 80 -3.13 -1.19 -4.10
CA LEU A 80 -3.12 -1.94 -5.35
C LEU A 80 -2.95 -3.44 -5.12
N GLN A 81 -2.09 -3.84 -4.17
CA GLN A 81 -1.93 -5.24 -3.77
C GLN A 81 -3.23 -5.82 -3.22
N ALA A 82 -3.91 -5.13 -2.31
CA ALA A 82 -5.19 -5.59 -1.78
C ALA A 82 -6.27 -5.74 -2.88
N SER A 83 -6.31 -4.82 -3.84
CA SER A 83 -7.20 -4.91 -5.00
C SER A 83 -6.85 -6.10 -5.90
N PHE A 84 -5.56 -6.30 -6.17
CA PHE A 84 -5.06 -7.43 -6.95
C PHE A 84 -5.42 -8.77 -6.31
N ASP A 85 -5.16 -8.93 -5.02
CA ASP A 85 -5.47 -10.17 -4.28
C ASP A 85 -6.97 -10.46 -4.30
N ASN A 86 -7.81 -9.42 -4.19
CA ASN A 86 -9.25 -9.56 -4.30
C ASN A 86 -9.67 -10.03 -5.71
N LEU A 87 -9.08 -9.47 -6.77
CA LEU A 87 -9.36 -9.87 -8.15
C LEU A 87 -8.90 -11.31 -8.42
N VAL A 88 -7.74 -11.72 -7.89
CA VAL A 88 -7.26 -13.10 -7.99
C VAL A 88 -8.21 -14.06 -7.27
N ALA A 89 -8.68 -13.71 -6.08
CA ALA A 89 -9.66 -14.53 -5.35
C ALA A 89 -10.98 -14.67 -6.13
N GLN A 90 -11.50 -13.58 -6.69
CA GLN A 90 -12.70 -13.61 -7.53
C GLN A 90 -12.49 -14.45 -8.81
N GLN A 91 -11.34 -14.29 -9.46
CA GLN A 91 -10.98 -15.08 -10.63
C GLN A 91 -10.95 -16.56 -10.27
N HIS A 92 -10.30 -16.94 -9.16
CA HIS A 92 -10.23 -18.33 -8.73
C HIS A 92 -11.62 -18.93 -8.48
N GLN A 93 -12.49 -18.20 -7.77
CA GLN A 93 -13.88 -18.62 -7.55
C GLN A 93 -14.65 -18.80 -8.86
N LEU A 94 -14.50 -17.88 -9.82
CA LEU A 94 -15.15 -17.99 -11.13
C LEU A 94 -14.58 -19.14 -11.95
N THR A 95 -13.26 -19.35 -11.94
CA THR A 95 -12.60 -20.45 -12.63
C THR A 95 -13.04 -21.79 -12.07
N GLU A 96 -13.15 -21.92 -10.74
CA GLU A 96 -13.66 -23.13 -10.10
C GLU A 96 -15.14 -23.33 -10.44
N LYS A 97 -15.99 -22.30 -10.30
CA LYS A 97 -17.42 -22.40 -10.62
C LYS A 97 -17.68 -22.76 -12.09
N LEU A 98 -16.88 -22.21 -13.00
CA LEU A 98 -16.99 -22.41 -14.44
C LEU A 98 -16.11 -23.55 -14.95
N ALA A 99 -15.42 -24.27 -14.05
CA ALA A 99 -14.65 -25.44 -14.43
C ALA A 99 -15.61 -26.43 -15.13
N PRO A 100 -15.25 -26.96 -16.31
CA PRO A 100 -16.12 -27.88 -17.04
C PRO A 100 -16.58 -29.09 -16.22
N SER A 101 -15.74 -29.59 -15.30
CA SER A 101 -16.08 -30.63 -14.33
C SER A 101 -17.20 -30.19 -13.39
N ASN A 102 -17.10 -28.98 -12.84
CA ASN A 102 -18.09 -28.44 -11.90
C ASN A 102 -19.40 -28.14 -12.63
N ILE A 103 -19.36 -27.60 -13.84
CA ILE A 103 -20.56 -27.43 -14.69
C ILE A 103 -21.23 -28.78 -14.95
N GLN A 104 -20.45 -29.82 -15.27
CA GLN A 104 -20.97 -31.16 -15.50
C GLN A 104 -21.64 -31.75 -14.26
N GLU A 105 -21.00 -31.63 -13.09
CA GLU A 105 -21.56 -32.08 -11.81
C GLU A 105 -22.84 -31.31 -11.45
N GLN A 106 -22.82 -29.98 -11.50
CA GLN A 106 -23.98 -29.15 -11.18
C GLN A 106 -25.15 -29.41 -12.14
N THR A 107 -24.87 -29.65 -13.42
CA THR A 107 -25.91 -30.04 -14.39
C THR A 107 -26.52 -31.40 -14.05
N MET A 108 -25.71 -32.35 -13.54
CA MET A 108 -26.20 -33.65 -13.09
C MET A 108 -27.09 -33.51 -11.86
N ILE A 109 -26.68 -32.72 -10.86
CA ILE A 109 -27.50 -32.41 -9.67
C ILE A 109 -28.84 -31.80 -10.09
N ALA A 110 -28.82 -30.81 -10.98
CA ALA A 110 -30.03 -30.16 -11.49
C ALA A 110 -30.93 -31.11 -12.31
N ALA A 111 -30.37 -32.14 -12.95
CA ALA A 111 -31.15 -33.17 -13.62
C ALA A 111 -31.88 -34.08 -12.62
N SER A 112 -31.20 -34.48 -11.54
CA SER A 112 -31.78 -35.26 -10.45
C SER A 112 -32.87 -34.48 -9.70
N GLN A 113 -32.68 -33.18 -9.47
CA GLN A 113 -33.72 -32.33 -8.88
C GLN A 113 -34.96 -32.23 -9.77
N SER A 114 -34.80 -32.04 -11.08
CA SER A 114 -35.94 -32.05 -12.01
C SER A 114 -36.62 -33.42 -12.10
N GLU A 115 -35.88 -34.51 -11.92
CA GLU A 115 -36.46 -35.86 -11.84
C GLU A 115 -37.32 -36.01 -10.58
N GLU A 116 -36.80 -35.64 -9.41
CA GLU A 116 -37.53 -35.64 -8.14
C GLU A 116 -38.79 -34.75 -8.20
N GLU A 117 -38.70 -33.56 -8.79
CA GLU A 117 -39.86 -32.69 -9.03
C GLU A 117 -40.91 -33.37 -9.92
N SER A 118 -40.49 -34.09 -10.97
CA SER A 118 -41.41 -34.84 -11.81
C SER A 118 -42.08 -35.99 -11.07
N GLU A 119 -41.38 -36.63 -10.13
CA GLU A 119 -41.93 -37.68 -9.28
C GLU A 119 -42.97 -37.12 -8.32
N LYS A 120 -42.72 -35.96 -7.70
CA LYS A 120 -43.70 -35.24 -6.88
C LYS A 120 -44.98 -34.92 -7.65
N ILE A 121 -44.86 -34.40 -8.88
CA ILE A 121 -46.02 -34.14 -9.75
C ILE A 121 -46.80 -35.43 -10.06
N ALA A 122 -46.11 -36.56 -10.25
CA ALA A 122 -46.77 -37.84 -10.47
C ALA A 122 -47.49 -38.34 -9.20
N GLU A 123 -46.90 -38.15 -8.03
CA GLU A 123 -47.53 -38.47 -6.74
C GLU A 123 -48.81 -37.65 -6.50
N GLU A 124 -48.76 -36.33 -6.73
CA GLU A 124 -49.93 -35.44 -6.63
C GLU A 124 -51.08 -35.90 -7.54
N PHE A 125 -50.75 -36.32 -8.78
CA PHE A 125 -51.75 -36.86 -9.70
C PHE A 125 -52.36 -38.19 -9.19
N LEU A 126 -51.53 -39.10 -8.66
CA LEU A 126 -51.99 -40.37 -8.09
C LEU A 126 -52.86 -40.17 -6.84
N GLN A 127 -52.58 -39.13 -6.06
CA GLN A 127 -53.39 -38.72 -4.90
C GLN A 127 -54.69 -37.99 -5.29
N LYS A 128 -54.86 -37.67 -6.59
CA LYS A 128 -55.97 -36.90 -7.17
C LYS A 128 -56.01 -35.43 -6.73
N ASP A 129 -54.86 -34.88 -6.33
CA ASP A 129 -54.73 -33.47 -5.96
C ASP A 129 -54.73 -32.56 -7.19
N ILE A 130 -54.29 -33.08 -8.35
CA ILE A 130 -54.29 -32.38 -9.64
C ILE A 130 -55.06 -33.17 -10.71
N ASP A 131 -55.65 -32.47 -11.68
CA ASP A 131 -56.34 -33.08 -12.81
C ASP A 131 -55.37 -33.50 -13.93
N ILE A 132 -55.86 -34.31 -14.87
CA ILE A 132 -55.03 -34.86 -15.94
C ILE A 132 -54.41 -33.80 -16.86
N ASN A 133 -55.09 -32.67 -17.10
CA ASN A 133 -54.52 -31.62 -17.94
C ASN A 133 -53.36 -30.91 -17.22
N THR A 134 -53.53 -30.64 -15.93
CA THR A 134 -52.47 -30.06 -15.09
C THR A 134 -51.27 -31.00 -14.99
N PHE A 135 -51.51 -32.29 -14.73
CA PHE A 135 -50.46 -33.31 -14.71
C PHE A 135 -49.66 -33.34 -16.00
N LEU A 136 -50.32 -33.48 -17.16
CA LEU A 136 -49.64 -33.56 -18.45
C LEU A 136 -48.83 -32.31 -18.76
N SER A 137 -49.37 -31.13 -18.46
CA SER A 137 -48.69 -29.85 -18.67
C SER A 137 -47.38 -29.75 -17.87
N GLN A 138 -47.40 -30.11 -16.59
CA GLN A 138 -46.24 -29.96 -15.71
C GLN A 138 -45.25 -31.13 -15.81
N TYR A 139 -45.76 -32.36 -15.79
CA TYR A 139 -44.93 -33.58 -15.75
C TYR A 139 -44.09 -33.74 -17.02
N VAL A 140 -44.69 -33.53 -18.19
CA VAL A 140 -43.98 -33.66 -19.47
C VAL A 140 -42.87 -32.60 -19.55
N GLY A 141 -43.17 -31.36 -19.15
CA GLY A 141 -42.16 -30.29 -19.08
C GLY A 141 -40.97 -30.66 -18.20
N LYS A 142 -41.24 -31.17 -16.99
CA LYS A 142 -40.20 -31.55 -16.03
C LYS A 142 -39.40 -32.77 -16.45
N ARG A 143 -40.04 -33.79 -17.04
CA ARG A 143 -39.33 -34.96 -17.60
C ARG A 143 -38.43 -34.57 -18.77
N VAL A 144 -38.90 -33.72 -19.68
CA VAL A 144 -38.08 -33.21 -20.78
C VAL A 144 -36.88 -32.42 -20.25
N GLU A 145 -37.08 -31.55 -19.26
CA GLU A 145 -36.02 -30.79 -18.60
C GLU A 145 -34.95 -31.71 -17.98
N SER A 146 -35.38 -32.70 -17.18
CA SER A 146 -34.49 -33.67 -16.54
C SER A 146 -33.68 -34.47 -17.57
N HIS A 147 -34.34 -35.04 -18.58
CA HIS A 147 -33.66 -35.82 -19.63
C HIS A 147 -32.67 -34.98 -20.42
N LEU A 148 -33.02 -33.74 -20.78
CA LEU A 148 -32.14 -32.84 -21.52
C LEU A 148 -30.89 -32.48 -20.69
N ARG A 149 -31.05 -32.19 -19.39
CA ARG A 149 -29.94 -31.91 -18.48
C ARG A 149 -29.03 -33.13 -18.32
N LYS A 150 -29.62 -34.30 -18.08
CA LYS A 150 -28.87 -35.56 -17.97
C LYS A 150 -28.06 -35.85 -19.22
N PHE A 151 -28.67 -35.74 -20.40
CA PHE A 151 -27.97 -35.91 -21.67
C PHE A 151 -26.80 -34.93 -21.82
N LYS A 152 -27.02 -33.64 -21.55
CA LYS A 152 -25.96 -32.62 -21.63
C LYS A 152 -24.80 -32.91 -20.67
N ALA A 153 -25.09 -33.30 -19.42
CA ALA A 153 -24.09 -33.66 -18.43
C ALA A 153 -23.28 -34.90 -18.87
N GLU A 154 -23.94 -35.93 -19.40
CA GLU A 154 -23.28 -37.13 -19.90
C GLU A 154 -22.37 -36.85 -21.11
N GLN A 155 -22.83 -36.00 -22.04
CA GLN A 155 -22.02 -35.60 -23.21
C GLN A 155 -20.79 -34.79 -22.78
N LEU A 156 -20.96 -33.81 -21.90
CA LEU A 156 -19.84 -33.03 -21.37
C LEU A 156 -18.85 -33.93 -20.63
N GLY A 157 -19.32 -34.86 -19.81
CA GLY A 157 -18.47 -35.84 -19.13
C GLY A 157 -17.71 -36.76 -20.09
N LYS A 158 -18.30 -37.13 -21.25
CA LYS A 158 -17.59 -37.89 -22.29
C LYS A 158 -16.45 -37.07 -22.90
N GLN A 159 -16.74 -35.83 -23.31
CA GLN A 159 -15.75 -34.92 -23.89
C GLN A 159 -14.58 -34.67 -22.93
N LEU A 160 -14.85 -34.48 -21.63
CA LEU A 160 -13.80 -34.29 -20.62
C LEU A 160 -12.89 -35.50 -20.48
N ARG A 161 -13.45 -36.73 -20.48
CA ARG A 161 -12.64 -37.95 -20.45
C ARG A 161 -11.81 -38.15 -21.72
N GLU A 162 -12.33 -37.74 -22.88
CA GLU A 162 -11.59 -37.80 -24.15
C GLU A 162 -10.42 -36.82 -24.16
N LEU A 163 -10.61 -35.61 -23.64
CA LEU A 163 -9.54 -34.62 -23.47
C LEU A 163 -8.42 -35.15 -22.56
N GLN A 164 -8.78 -35.66 -21.37
CA GLN A 164 -7.82 -36.25 -20.43
C GLN A 164 -7.02 -37.41 -21.04
N ARG A 165 -7.67 -38.25 -21.86
CA ARG A 165 -7.01 -39.35 -22.58
C ARG A 165 -6.07 -38.87 -23.69
N SER A 166 -6.36 -37.70 -24.27
CA SER A 166 -5.57 -37.09 -25.34
C SER A 166 -4.35 -36.31 -24.82
N GLY A 167 -4.12 -36.29 -23.50
CA GLY A 167 -2.97 -35.63 -22.88
C GLY A 167 -3.12 -34.11 -22.73
N PHE A 168 -4.35 -33.60 -22.81
CA PHE A 168 -4.68 -32.20 -22.57
C PHE A 168 -5.46 -32.02 -21.27
#